data_AF-A0A0B7MMZ0-F1
#
_entry.id   AF-A0A0B7MMZ0-F1
#
_cell.length_a   1.000
_cell.length_b   1.000
_cell.length_c   1.000
_cell.angle_alpha   90.00
_cell.angle_beta   90.00
_cell.angle_gamma   90.00
#
_symmetry.space_group_name_H-M   'P 1'
#
loop_
_entity.id
_entity.type
_entity.pdbx_description
1 polymer ?
#
loop_
_entity_poly.entity_id
_entity_poly.type
_entity_poly.pdbx_seq_one_letter_code
_entity_poly.pdbx_strand_id
1 'polypeptide(L)'
;MDGSQPKETCDLHVQVEICADTKMLANPNCPHKIKAVFLKGDKSGEQLPEEVCTKHGPEAQQKITVKVCTDPRHNGVLYLANIPGLLETGGCSHEFIEERTFLVDEAPKTRCPLQDHQVEKKSLFNGDANKR
;
A
#
# COMPACT_ATOMS: atom_id res chain seq x y z
N MET A 1 -27.38 -43.54 -27.47
CA MET A 1 -26.98 -43.96 -26.11
C MET A 1 -26.41 -42.74 -25.46
N ASP A 2 -27.33 -42.00 -24.88
CA ASP A 2 -27.29 -40.56 -24.70
C ASP A 2 -26.94 -40.39 -23.23
N GLY A 3 -25.70 -40.00 -22.96
CA GLY A 3 -25.20 -39.82 -21.61
C GLY A 3 -26.00 -38.71 -20.93
N SER A 4 -26.95 -39.08 -20.08
CA SER A 4 -27.69 -38.14 -19.25
C SER A 4 -26.75 -37.61 -18.19
N GLN A 5 -26.17 -36.43 -18.46
CA GLN A 5 -25.36 -35.71 -17.49
C GLN A 5 -26.28 -35.22 -16.36
N PRO A 6 -26.05 -35.59 -15.09
CA PRO A 6 -26.91 -35.12 -14.00
C PRO A 6 -26.79 -33.60 -13.87
N LYS A 7 -27.90 -32.87 -14.07
CA LYS A 7 -28.04 -31.47 -13.67
C LYS A 7 -28.52 -31.42 -12.22
N GLU A 8 -27.79 -32.04 -11.30
CA GLU A 8 -28.11 -31.95 -9.88
C GLU A 8 -27.67 -30.58 -9.36
N THR A 9 -28.55 -29.58 -9.49
CA THR A 9 -28.44 -28.37 -8.69
C THR A 9 -29.01 -28.70 -7.31
N CYS A 10 -28.14 -29.05 -6.38
CA CYS A 10 -28.55 -29.26 -4.99
C CYS A 10 -28.69 -27.88 -4.32
N ASP A 11 -29.95 -27.47 -4.04
CA ASP A 11 -30.33 -26.20 -3.39
C ASP A 11 -29.73 -25.98 -1.99
N LEU A 12 -29.07 -27.00 -1.44
CA LEU A 12 -28.34 -26.92 -0.18
C LEU A 12 -26.99 -26.23 -0.34
N HIS A 13 -26.45 -26.13 -1.55
CA HIS A 13 -25.16 -25.51 -1.82
C HIS A 13 -25.33 -24.01 -2.12
N VAL A 14 -24.83 -23.17 -1.23
CA VAL A 14 -24.77 -21.72 -1.41
C VAL A 14 -23.38 -21.34 -1.89
N GLN A 15 -23.32 -20.76 -3.09
CA GLN A 15 -22.07 -20.21 -3.62
C GLN A 15 -21.92 -18.76 -3.19
N VAL A 16 -20.83 -18.43 -2.50
CA VAL A 16 -20.48 -17.05 -2.12
C VAL A 16 -19.04 -16.70 -2.49
N GLU A 17 -18.76 -15.41 -2.60
CA GLU A 17 -17.41 -14.91 -2.83
C GLU A 17 -16.71 -14.65 -1.48
N ILE A 18 -15.57 -15.29 -1.27
CA ILE A 18 -14.73 -15.12 -0.08
C ILE A 18 -13.35 -14.58 -0.47
N CYS A 19 -12.69 -13.91 0.47
CA CYS A 19 -11.33 -13.42 0.28
C CYS A 19 -10.34 -14.60 0.34
N ALA A 20 -9.46 -14.70 -0.65
CA ALA A 20 -8.48 -15.80 -0.73
C ALA A 20 -7.57 -15.88 0.50
N ASP A 21 -7.17 -14.72 1.04
CA ASP A 21 -6.29 -14.56 2.19
C ASP A 21 -6.93 -14.90 3.53
N THR A 22 -8.13 -14.39 3.78
CA THR A 22 -8.76 -14.43 5.12
C THR A 22 -9.85 -15.48 5.23
N LYS A 23 -10.30 -16.05 4.10
CA LYS A 23 -11.47 -16.94 4.01
C LYS A 23 -12.79 -16.34 4.51
N MET A 24 -12.79 -15.04 4.86
CA MET A 24 -13.98 -14.25 5.21
C MET A 24 -14.73 -13.81 3.95
N LEU A 25 -15.98 -13.35 4.09
CA LEU A 25 -16.76 -12.82 2.97
C LEU A 25 -15.99 -11.70 2.27
N ALA A 26 -15.81 -11.83 0.95
CA ALA A 26 -15.07 -10.85 0.18
C ALA A 26 -15.87 -9.55 0.13
N ASN A 27 -15.23 -8.43 0.48
CA ASN A 27 -15.79 -7.12 0.22
C ASN A 27 -15.40 -6.64 -1.20
N PRO A 28 -15.94 -5.51 -1.69
CA PRO A 28 -15.61 -4.97 -3.01
C PRO A 28 -14.12 -4.74 -3.24
N ASN A 29 -13.36 -4.42 -2.19
CA ASN A 29 -11.95 -4.05 -2.22
C ASN A 29 -11.00 -5.26 -2.13
N CYS A 30 -11.52 -6.49 -2.00
CA CYS A 30 -10.69 -7.69 -2.00
C CYS A 30 -10.06 -7.92 -3.38
N PRO A 31 -8.71 -7.92 -3.52
CA PRO A 31 -8.04 -8.08 -4.81
C PRO A 31 -8.18 -9.51 -5.34
N HIS A 32 -8.25 -10.49 -4.45
CA HIS A 32 -8.38 -11.91 -4.79
C HIS A 32 -9.65 -12.49 -4.15
N LYS A 33 -10.73 -12.50 -4.93
CA LYS A 33 -12.01 -13.14 -4.57
C LYS A 33 -12.04 -14.55 -5.14
N ILE A 34 -12.40 -15.51 -4.31
CA ILE A 34 -12.62 -16.90 -4.73
C ILE A 34 -14.07 -17.27 -4.47
N LYS A 35 -14.67 -18.03 -5.38
CA LYS A 35 -16.02 -18.56 -5.19
C LYS A 35 -15.91 -19.84 -4.38
N ALA A 36 -16.52 -19.86 -3.21
CA ALA A 36 -16.61 -21.03 -2.34
C ALA A 36 -18.07 -21.48 -2.25
N VAL A 37 -18.27 -22.78 -2.09
CA VAL A 37 -19.58 -23.41 -2.00
C VAL A 37 -19.74 -23.94 -0.58
N PHE A 38 -20.80 -23.51 0.10
CA PHE A 38 -21.10 -23.87 1.49
C PHE A 38 -22.45 -24.56 1.59
N LEU A 39 -22.65 -25.37 2.64
CA LEU A 39 -23.90 -26.06 2.89
C LEU A 39 -24.84 -25.21 3.77
N LYS A 40 -26.10 -25.10 3.36
CA LYS A 40 -27.13 -24.36 4.07
C LYS A 40 -27.61 -25.15 5.30
N GLY A 41 -27.24 -24.71 6.50
CA GLY A 41 -27.85 -25.17 7.76
C GLY A 41 -27.14 -26.33 8.47
N ASP A 42 -25.92 -26.71 8.08
CA ASP A 42 -25.21 -27.82 8.72
C ASP A 42 -24.28 -27.34 9.86
N LYS A 43 -24.42 -27.95 11.05
CA LYS A 43 -23.52 -27.72 12.20
C LYS A 43 -22.23 -28.57 12.13
N SER A 44 -22.07 -29.36 11.06
CA SER A 44 -20.96 -30.32 10.91
C SER A 44 -20.11 -30.10 9.65
N GLY A 45 -20.50 -29.16 8.76
CA GLY A 45 -19.75 -28.80 7.55
C GLY A 45 -19.07 -27.43 7.67
N GLU A 46 -18.20 -27.08 6.70
CA GLU A 46 -17.63 -25.74 6.57
C GLU A 46 -18.77 -24.71 6.64
N GLN A 47 -18.87 -23.99 7.76
CA GLN A 47 -19.91 -22.98 7.95
C GLN A 47 -19.67 -21.80 7.03
N LEU A 48 -20.76 -21.24 6.49
CA LEU A 48 -20.71 -19.98 5.76
C LEU A 48 -20.07 -18.93 6.66
N PRO A 49 -18.97 -18.27 6.25
CA PRO A 49 -18.41 -17.18 7.01
C PRO A 49 -19.43 -16.04 7.06
N GLU A 50 -19.79 -15.59 8.27
CA GLU A 50 -20.69 -14.45 8.48
C GLU A 50 -19.92 -13.13 8.53
N GLU A 51 -18.60 -13.20 8.77
CA GLU A 51 -17.74 -12.04 8.89
C GLU A 51 -17.22 -11.58 7.52
N VAL A 52 -17.18 -10.25 7.32
CA VAL A 52 -16.66 -9.61 6.12
C VAL A 52 -15.16 -9.34 6.26
N CYS A 53 -14.41 -9.58 5.19
CA CYS A 53 -12.98 -9.33 5.15
C CYS A 53 -12.68 -7.85 5.49
N THR A 54 -11.92 -7.61 6.56
CA THR A 54 -11.45 -6.28 6.97
C THR A 54 -10.03 -5.98 6.48
N LYS A 55 -9.32 -6.99 5.98
CA LYS A 55 -7.91 -6.89 5.54
C LYS A 55 -7.74 -5.95 4.34
N HIS A 56 -8.67 -6.00 3.40
CA HIS A 56 -8.63 -5.21 2.18
C HIS A 56 -9.89 -4.36 2.18
N GLY A 57 -9.85 -3.19 2.79
CA GLY A 57 -11.01 -2.30 2.89
C GLY A 57 -10.56 -0.85 2.88
N PRO A 58 -11.50 0.11 2.73
CA PRO A 58 -11.17 1.53 2.81
C PRO A 58 -10.57 1.90 4.18
N GLU A 59 -10.82 1.10 5.21
CA GLU A 59 -10.25 1.25 6.57
C GLU A 59 -8.89 0.59 6.75
N ALA A 60 -8.40 -0.20 5.77
CA ALA A 60 -7.03 -0.68 5.72
C ALA A 60 -6.08 0.47 5.32
N GLN A 61 -6.29 1.65 5.91
CA GLN A 61 -5.51 2.85 5.74
C GLN A 61 -4.17 2.60 6.42
N GLN A 62 -3.24 2.05 5.65
CA GLN A 62 -1.88 1.85 6.12
C GLN A 62 -1.34 3.21 6.54
N LYS A 63 -0.86 3.30 7.78
CA LYS A 63 -0.18 4.49 8.27
C LYS A 63 1.27 4.39 7.85
N ILE A 64 1.76 5.40 7.15
CA ILE A 64 3.16 5.53 6.78
C ILE A 64 3.77 6.71 7.50
N THR A 65 4.97 6.55 8.02
CA THR A 65 5.76 7.64 8.56
C THR A 65 6.73 8.09 7.48
N VAL A 66 6.68 9.38 7.13
CA VAL A 66 7.56 9.99 6.14
C VAL A 66 8.18 11.26 6.69
N LYS A 67 9.34 11.63 6.14
CA LYS A 67 10.03 12.88 6.44
C LYS A 67 9.51 13.97 5.51
N VAL A 68 8.96 15.04 6.09
CA VAL A 68 8.42 16.19 5.36
C VAL A 68 9.29 17.42 5.56
N CYS A 69 9.34 18.29 4.54
CA CYS A 69 9.95 19.60 4.62
C CYS A 69 8.90 20.62 5.07
N THR A 70 9.19 21.32 6.16
CA THR A 70 8.33 22.31 6.81
C THR A 70 8.85 23.74 6.61
N ASP A 71 9.68 23.94 5.60
CA ASP A 71 10.26 25.24 5.30
C ASP A 71 9.16 26.31 5.12
N PRO A 72 9.26 27.48 5.76
CA PRO A 72 8.26 28.55 5.68
C PRO A 72 7.93 28.98 4.25
N ARG A 73 8.86 28.83 3.30
CA ARG A 73 8.68 29.15 1.87
C ARG A 73 7.65 28.25 1.19
N HIS A 74 7.26 27.13 1.80
CA HIS A 74 6.20 26.26 1.30
C HIS A 74 4.78 26.78 1.56
N ASN A 75 4.61 27.91 2.29
CA ASN A 75 3.30 28.52 2.55
C ASN A 75 2.27 27.54 3.15
N GLY A 76 2.73 26.62 4.01
CA GLY A 76 1.90 25.60 4.66
C GLY A 76 1.64 24.34 3.84
N VAL A 77 2.14 24.26 2.60
CA VAL A 77 2.08 23.02 1.79
C VAL A 77 3.15 22.04 2.27
N LEU A 78 2.75 20.80 2.53
CA LEU A 78 3.68 19.75 2.93
C LEU A 78 4.34 19.11 1.70
N TYR A 79 5.66 19.09 1.69
CA TYR A 79 6.45 18.37 0.69
C TYR A 79 7.27 17.27 1.34
N LEU A 80 7.59 16.21 0.60
CA LEU A 80 8.58 15.22 1.05
C LEU A 80 9.95 15.86 1.14
N ALA A 81 10.64 15.65 2.25
CA ALA A 81 11.99 16.14 2.46
C ALA A 81 12.97 15.46 1.48
N ASN A 82 13.88 16.25 0.94
CA ASN A 82 15.01 15.77 0.17
C ASN A 82 16.17 15.55 1.14
N ILE A 83 16.60 14.32 1.32
CA ILE A 83 17.66 13.95 2.26
C ILE A 83 18.78 13.34 1.43
N PRO A 84 20.02 13.87 1.51
CA PRO A 84 21.12 13.34 0.72
C PRO A 84 21.49 11.93 1.19
N GLY A 85 21.64 11.00 0.24
CA GLY A 85 22.28 9.71 0.49
C GLY A 85 23.80 9.83 0.66
N LEU A 86 24.48 8.69 0.85
CA LEU A 86 25.93 8.61 1.08
C LEU A 86 26.76 9.33 0.00
N LEU A 87 26.34 9.20 -1.26
CA LEU A 87 27.00 9.76 -2.44
C LEU A 87 26.34 11.06 -2.93
N GLU A 88 25.54 11.70 -2.09
CA GLU A 88 24.84 12.94 -2.41
C GLU A 88 25.21 14.05 -1.42
N THR A 89 25.01 15.29 -1.84
CA THR A 89 25.17 16.52 -1.05
C THR A 89 23.94 17.41 -1.22
N GLY A 90 23.80 18.43 -0.37
CA GLY A 90 22.64 19.32 -0.38
C GLY A 90 21.46 18.73 0.39
N GLY A 91 20.24 18.95 -0.11
CA GLY A 91 18.99 18.52 0.52
C GLY A 91 18.39 19.55 1.47
N CYS A 92 17.24 19.21 2.06
CA CYS A 92 16.57 20.03 3.06
C CYS A 92 17.38 20.10 4.35
N SER A 93 17.50 21.28 4.95
CA SER A 93 18.12 21.44 6.26
C SER A 93 17.38 20.64 7.32
N HIS A 94 18.12 19.98 8.22
CA HIS A 94 17.54 19.15 9.29
C HIS A 94 16.58 19.92 10.21
N GLU A 95 16.76 21.24 10.36
CA GLU A 95 15.85 22.10 11.13
C GLU A 95 14.43 22.20 10.55
N PHE A 96 14.29 21.98 9.24
CA PHE A 96 13.00 22.00 8.54
C PHE A 96 12.48 20.59 8.23
N ILE A 97 13.17 19.53 8.66
CA ILE A 97 12.75 18.15 8.45
C ILE A 97 11.97 17.67 9.66
N GLU A 98 10.72 17.29 9.45
CA GLU A 98 9.87 16.70 10.48
C GLU A 98 9.42 15.30 10.05
N GLU A 99 9.42 14.33 10.97
CA GLU A 99 8.78 13.02 10.74
C GLU A 99 7.31 13.10 11.12
N ARG A 100 6.43 12.80 10.15
CA ARG A 100 4.99 12.81 10.37
C ARG A 100 4.36 11.54 9.82
N THR A 101 3.39 11.02 10.56
CA THR A 101 2.61 9.85 10.16
C THR A 101 1.37 10.30 9.42
N PHE A 102 1.14 9.73 8.25
CA PHE A 102 -0.02 9.98 7.40
C PHE A 102 -0.68 8.66 7.03
N LEU A 103 -1.91 8.72 6.56
CA LEU A 103 -2.51 7.64 5.78
C LEU A 103 -1.85 7.64 4.39
N VAL A 104 -1.68 6.46 3.77
CA VAL A 104 -1.04 6.36 2.45
C VAL A 104 -1.62 7.34 1.42
N ASP A 105 -2.93 7.55 1.43
CA ASP A 105 -3.62 8.44 0.49
C ASP A 105 -3.45 9.93 0.80
N GLU A 106 -3.23 10.29 2.07
CA GLU A 106 -3.07 11.67 2.53
C GLU A 106 -1.61 12.15 2.53
N ALA A 107 -0.66 11.22 2.46
CA ALA A 107 0.75 11.55 2.49
C ALA A 107 1.14 12.44 1.28
N PRO A 108 2.02 13.44 1.48
CA PRO A 108 2.50 14.26 0.38
C PRO A 108 3.25 13.41 -0.64
N LYS A 109 2.90 13.54 -1.92
CA LYS A 109 3.50 12.76 -3.03
C LYS A 109 4.60 13.52 -3.75
N THR A 110 4.68 14.83 -3.53
CA THR A 110 5.65 15.72 -4.19
C THR A 110 6.85 15.97 -3.29
N ARG A 111 8.05 15.89 -3.88
CA ARG A 111 9.30 16.29 -3.21
C ARG A 111 9.42 17.80 -3.12
N CYS A 112 10.22 18.26 -2.16
CA CYS A 112 10.53 19.68 -1.97
C CYS A 112 11.04 20.30 -3.28
N PRO A 113 10.42 21.36 -3.81
CA PRO A 113 10.82 22.02 -5.06
C PRO A 113 11.85 23.14 -4.88
N LEU A 114 12.23 23.49 -3.65
CA LEU A 114 13.17 24.58 -3.39
C LEU A 114 14.56 24.20 -3.93
N GLN A 115 15.14 25.07 -4.75
CA GLN A 115 16.40 24.79 -5.45
C GLN A 115 17.55 24.49 -4.48
N ASP A 116 17.65 25.28 -3.41
CA ASP A 116 18.66 25.11 -2.34
C ASP A 116 18.43 23.84 -1.49
N HIS A 117 17.25 23.24 -1.58
CA HIS A 117 16.92 21.98 -0.90
C HIS A 117 17.02 20.75 -1.83
N GLN A 118 17.56 20.90 -3.05
CA GLN A 118 17.77 19.76 -3.93
C GLN A 118 19.00 18.96 -3.50
N VAL A 119 18.98 17.66 -3.80
CA VAL A 119 20.15 16.79 -3.64
C VAL A 119 20.93 16.75 -4.94
N GLU A 120 22.25 16.80 -4.81
CA GLU A 120 23.18 16.70 -5.92
C GLU A 120 24.08 15.49 -5.73
N LYS A 121 24.44 14.82 -6.82
CA LYS A 121 25.38 13.69 -6.75
C LYS A 121 26.78 14.24 -6.50
N LYS A 122 27.50 13.67 -5.53
CA LYS A 122 28.93 13.91 -5.37
C LYS A 122 29.65 13.46 -6.64
N SER A 123 30.38 14.38 -7.27
CA SER A 123 31.30 14.03 -8.34
C SER A 123 32.42 13.15 -7.78
N LEU A 124 32.34 11.84 -8.04
CA LEU A 124 33.38 10.87 -7.73
C LEU A 124 34.61 10.97 -8.67
N PHE A 125 34.58 11.92 -9.61
CA PHE A 125 35.63 12.13 -10.60
C PHE A 125 36.26 13.51 -10.41
N ASN A 126 37.03 13.71 -9.34
CA ASN A 126 37.95 14.84 -9.30
C ASN A 126 39.14 14.53 -8.37
N GLY A 127 40.23 14.01 -8.95
CA GLY A 127 41.58 14.25 -8.46
C GLY A 127 42.45 13.04 -8.10
N ASP A 128 42.92 12.28 -9.08
CA ASP A 128 44.21 11.54 -9.01
C ASP A 128 44.78 11.35 -10.42
N ALA A 129 45.06 12.46 -11.12
CA ALA A 129 45.76 12.44 -12.40
C ALA A 129 46.81 13.54 -12.46
N ASN A 130 47.67 13.64 -11.45
CA ASN A 130 49.00 14.22 -11.66
C ASN A 130 50.00 13.79 -10.59
N LYS A 131 50.80 12.76 -10.88
CA LYS A 131 52.18 12.70 -10.41
C LYS A 131 53.01 11.95 -11.46
N ARG A 132 53.67 12.75 -12.31
CA ARG A 132 54.82 12.34 -13.12
C ARG A 132 56.03 12.12 -12.22
#